data_AF-A0A822BKN6-F1
#
_entry.id   AF-A0A822BKN6-F1
#
_cell.length_a   1.000
_cell.length_b   1.000
_cell.length_c   1.000
_cell.angle_alpha   90.00
_cell.angle_beta   90.00
_cell.angle_gamma   90.00
#
_symmetry.space_group_name_H-M   'P 1'
#
loop_
_entity.id
_entity.type
_entity.pdbx_description
1 polymer ?
#
loop_
_entity_poly.entity_id
_entity_poly.type
_entity_poly.pdbx_seq_one_letter_code
_entity_poly.pdbx_strand_id
1 'polypeptide(L)'
;LQTFHYLPIGKLTNAKELLYFYLDVIDLVTNNDVRCQMISLVTDIFCDDYLQTDIVTKLEEKLDSTNIDVIKQVLSTLTTIQLNESTDRRIREKIIPMIMTGILDVKVECFNYLFETSTKINMFETILLFRDVATVSGRRSDRLTCSTIDNFQPVQSLFERFEHYFHSSRVLFRTCQEKHPITADLCLKINSFFLFDFFIGILLTNRSYYTNLKTFIKKLGEDSSIIRSINLHLTSNISFVIKYAQYIFRFAIAIFQHLSFGNFPTITTTNNSLSSTNLIHLQIGLQLAFMLIDLLFSISDQVKYLPDFHEQIINVLVRMAILFQNRYLQRLHILKLLKRFSYRYKTKMLNCESYLKNLFEYIDTFRGDHLRLVFSILASMYNTGVYNDLNMFVTKCLIQPYKEKARGVFGAIEIFRSLLLRHVADLTQAPSN
;
A
#
# COMPACT_ATOMS: atom_id res chain seq x y z
N LEU A 1 -23.46 -39.48 15.44
CA LEU A 1 -23.60 -40.17 16.76
C LEU A 1 -24.10 -41.60 16.64
N GLN A 2 -25.02 -41.96 15.72
CA GLN A 2 -25.40 -43.37 15.50
C GLN A 2 -24.34 -44.23 14.74
N THR A 3 -23.35 -43.61 14.10
CA THR A 3 -22.24 -44.28 13.40
C THR A 3 -21.10 -44.77 14.30
N PHE A 4 -21.09 -44.41 15.59
CA PHE A 4 -20.02 -44.80 16.53
C PHE A 4 -20.20 -46.19 17.17
N HIS A 5 -21.27 -46.92 16.83
CA HIS A 5 -21.54 -48.26 17.40
C HIS A 5 -20.67 -49.41 16.83
N TYR A 6 -19.74 -49.12 15.92
CA TYR A 6 -18.81 -50.11 15.35
C TYR A 6 -17.38 -50.01 15.87
N LEU A 7 -17.11 -49.22 16.91
CA LEU A 7 -15.82 -49.33 17.61
C LEU A 7 -15.75 -50.70 18.30
N PRO A 8 -14.74 -51.54 18.01
CA PRO A 8 -14.57 -52.81 18.68
C PRO A 8 -13.98 -52.54 20.08
N ILE A 9 -14.86 -52.08 20.98
CA ILE A 9 -14.53 -51.88 22.39
C ILE A 9 -14.34 -53.27 23.00
N GLY A 10 -13.09 -53.68 23.22
CA GLY A 10 -12.76 -54.94 23.93
C GLY A 10 -11.69 -55.83 23.29
N LYS A 11 -11.13 -55.50 22.12
CA LYS A 11 -9.90 -56.13 21.60
C LYS A 11 -8.72 -55.16 21.79
N LEU A 12 -7.50 -55.69 21.91
CA LEU A 12 -6.25 -54.92 21.79
C LEU A 12 -6.18 -54.29 20.40
N THR A 13 -6.95 -53.22 20.18
CA THR A 13 -6.93 -52.45 18.93
C THR A 13 -5.66 -51.64 18.91
N ASN A 14 -4.81 -51.94 17.92
CA ASN A 14 -3.64 -51.13 17.64
C ASN A 14 -4.10 -49.72 17.26
N ALA A 15 -3.49 -48.67 17.83
CA ALA A 15 -3.85 -47.29 17.54
C ALA A 15 -3.72 -46.95 16.04
N LYS A 16 -2.83 -47.65 15.33
CA LYS A 16 -2.70 -47.55 13.87
C LYS A 16 -3.93 -48.08 13.11
N GLU A 17 -4.54 -49.18 13.56
CA GLU A 17 -5.77 -49.71 12.97
C GLU A 17 -6.95 -48.78 13.23
N LEU A 18 -7.01 -48.19 14.43
CA LEU A 18 -8.02 -47.20 14.79
C LEU A 18 -7.90 -45.93 13.94
N LEU A 19 -6.68 -45.47 13.68
CA LEU A 19 -6.41 -44.33 12.79
C LEU A 19 -6.92 -44.59 11.37
N TYR A 20 -6.56 -45.74 10.77
CA TYR A 20 -7.03 -46.05 9.42
C TYR A 20 -8.55 -46.15 9.36
N PHE A 21 -9.17 -46.80 10.34
CA PHE A 21 -10.63 -46.85 10.44
C PHE A 21 -11.23 -45.44 10.52
N TYR A 22 -10.68 -44.55 11.34
CA TYR A 22 -11.16 -43.17 11.44
C TYR A 22 -11.04 -42.42 10.10
N LEU A 23 -9.91 -42.55 9.42
CA LEU A 23 -9.64 -41.91 8.13
C LEU A 23 -10.52 -42.44 6.99
N ASP A 24 -10.84 -43.73 7.01
CA ASP A 24 -11.77 -44.37 6.06
C ASP A 24 -13.21 -43.92 6.32
N VAL A 25 -13.61 -43.77 7.59
CA VAL A 25 -14.95 -43.26 7.95
C VAL A 25 -15.15 -41.82 7.44
N ILE A 26 -14.12 -40.97 7.47
CA ILE A 26 -14.20 -39.60 6.93
C ILE A 26 -14.68 -39.62 5.46
N ASP A 27 -14.21 -40.58 4.65
CA ASP A 27 -14.59 -40.67 3.24
C ASP A 27 -16.05 -41.13 3.04
N LEU A 28 -16.57 -41.92 3.98
CA LEU A 28 -17.95 -42.42 3.97
C LEU A 28 -18.97 -41.36 4.44
N VAL A 29 -18.55 -40.36 5.20
CA VAL A 29 -19.45 -39.30 5.69
C VAL A 29 -19.87 -38.39 4.55
N THR A 30 -21.16 -38.36 4.19
CA THR A 30 -21.69 -37.54 3.08
C THR A 30 -21.93 -36.07 3.44
N ASN A 31 -22.05 -35.74 4.72
CA ASN A 31 -22.19 -34.37 5.19
C ASN A 31 -20.81 -33.70 5.29
N ASN A 32 -20.57 -32.67 4.47
CA ASN A 32 -19.27 -32.01 4.40
C ASN A 32 -18.87 -31.30 5.70
N ASP A 33 -19.81 -30.72 6.46
CA ASP A 33 -19.49 -30.04 7.72
C ASP A 33 -18.96 -31.05 8.75
N VAL A 34 -19.63 -32.19 8.85
CA VAL A 34 -19.20 -33.30 9.72
C VAL A 34 -17.86 -33.86 9.24
N ARG A 35 -17.68 -34.01 7.94
CA ARG A 35 -16.42 -34.47 7.35
C ARG A 35 -15.27 -33.51 7.70
N CYS A 36 -15.46 -32.20 7.56
CA CYS A 36 -14.45 -31.21 7.91
C CYS A 36 -14.14 -31.21 9.42
N GLN A 37 -15.14 -31.29 10.28
CA GLN A 37 -14.91 -31.43 11.74
C GLN A 37 -14.13 -32.69 12.08
N MET A 38 -14.41 -33.81 11.41
CA MET A 38 -13.65 -35.03 11.64
C MET A 38 -12.20 -34.89 11.19
N ILE A 39 -11.93 -34.20 10.07
CA ILE A 39 -10.57 -33.91 9.57
C ILE A 39 -9.82 -32.98 10.53
N SER A 40 -10.46 -31.94 11.07
CA SER A 40 -9.82 -31.01 12.01
C SER A 40 -9.36 -31.71 13.30
N LEU A 41 -10.11 -32.72 13.74
CA LEU A 41 -9.84 -33.44 14.99
C LEU A 41 -8.83 -34.58 14.85
N VAL A 42 -8.39 -34.94 13.63
CA VAL A 42 -7.48 -36.09 13.42
C VAL A 42 -6.21 -35.94 14.25
N THR A 43 -5.60 -34.75 14.24
CA THR A 43 -4.35 -34.49 14.96
C THR A 43 -4.53 -34.39 16.46
N ASP A 44 -5.73 -34.05 16.92
CA ASP A 44 -6.06 -33.94 18.36
C ASP A 44 -6.39 -35.31 18.96
N ILE A 45 -6.96 -36.22 18.17
CA ILE A 45 -7.29 -37.58 18.58
C ILE A 45 -6.05 -38.49 18.54
N PHE A 46 -5.21 -38.33 17.51
CA PHE A 46 -4.05 -39.17 17.25
C PHE A 46 -2.75 -38.35 17.36
N CYS A 47 -2.33 -38.09 18.60
CA CYS A 47 -1.16 -37.24 18.89
C CYS A 47 0.19 -37.96 18.78
N ASP A 48 0.22 -39.29 18.67
CA ASP A 48 1.46 -40.06 18.71
C ASP A 48 2.37 -39.79 17.49
N ASP A 49 3.65 -39.47 17.73
CA ASP A 49 4.63 -39.13 16.68
C ASP A 49 4.74 -40.19 15.57
N TYR A 50 4.64 -41.48 15.92
CA TYR A 50 4.76 -42.57 14.94
C TYR A 50 3.55 -42.68 14.00
N LEU A 51 2.40 -42.07 14.35
CA LEU A 51 1.19 -42.04 13.53
C LEU A 51 1.13 -40.84 12.59
N GLN A 52 1.88 -39.77 12.87
CA GLN A 52 1.85 -38.53 12.09
C GLN A 52 2.16 -38.76 10.60
N THR A 53 3.07 -39.67 10.28
CA THR A 53 3.40 -39.98 8.88
C THR A 53 2.24 -40.63 8.13
N ASP A 54 1.50 -41.54 8.79
CA ASP A 54 0.33 -42.19 8.21
C ASP A 54 -0.83 -41.19 8.05
N ILE A 55 -1.05 -40.32 9.05
CA ILE A 55 -2.03 -39.22 9.00
C ILE A 55 -1.76 -38.33 7.79
N VAL A 56 -0.53 -37.84 7.65
CA VAL A 56 -0.17 -36.92 6.56
C VAL A 56 -0.37 -37.57 5.20
N THR A 57 0.05 -38.82 5.02
CA THR A 57 -0.09 -39.53 3.74
C THR A 57 -1.56 -39.63 3.33
N LYS A 58 -2.45 -39.95 4.28
CA LYS A 58 -3.89 -40.05 4.02
C LYS A 58 -4.57 -38.69 3.85
N LEU A 59 -4.15 -37.66 4.57
CA LEU A 59 -4.63 -36.29 4.34
C LEU A 59 -4.19 -35.77 2.97
N GLU A 60 -2.96 -36.11 2.53
CA GLU A 60 -2.42 -35.75 1.23
C GLU A 60 -3.21 -36.38 0.06
N GLU A 61 -3.73 -37.60 0.21
CA GLU A 61 -4.65 -38.23 -0.75
C GLU A 61 -5.98 -37.45 -0.85
N LYS A 62 -6.45 -36.87 0.27
CA LYS A 62 -7.70 -36.11 0.31
C LYS A 62 -7.60 -34.71 -0.33
N LEU A 63 -6.39 -34.23 -0.67
CA LEU A 63 -6.20 -33.00 -1.45
C LEU A 63 -6.73 -33.12 -2.88
N ASP A 64 -6.89 -34.34 -3.40
CA ASP A 64 -7.47 -34.61 -4.73
C ASP A 64 -9.01 -34.47 -4.75
N SER A 65 -9.62 -34.09 -3.62
CA SER A 65 -11.06 -33.82 -3.49
C SER A 65 -11.52 -32.68 -4.41
N THR A 66 -12.72 -32.78 -4.96
CA THR A 66 -13.38 -31.67 -5.69
C THR A 66 -14.08 -30.67 -4.75
N ASN A 67 -14.22 -31.01 -3.48
CA ASN A 67 -14.86 -30.16 -2.48
C ASN A 67 -13.85 -29.19 -1.86
N ILE A 68 -14.11 -27.89 -2.05
CA ILE A 68 -13.27 -26.79 -1.56
C ILE A 68 -13.15 -26.81 -0.04
N ASP A 69 -14.24 -27.00 0.71
CA ASP A 69 -14.22 -26.94 2.17
C ASP A 69 -13.38 -28.08 2.77
N VAL A 70 -13.39 -29.24 2.11
CA VAL A 70 -12.52 -30.37 2.47
C VAL A 70 -11.06 -30.03 2.21
N ILE A 71 -10.74 -29.45 1.04
CA ILE A 71 -9.37 -29.01 0.72
C ILE A 71 -8.89 -27.99 1.77
N LYS A 72 -9.70 -26.97 2.07
CA LYS A 72 -9.39 -25.93 3.07
C LYS A 72 -9.06 -26.57 4.41
N GLN A 73 -9.91 -27.49 4.87
CA GLN A 73 -9.73 -28.15 6.15
C GLN A 73 -8.50 -29.06 6.18
N VAL A 74 -8.24 -29.81 5.10
CA VAL A 74 -7.04 -30.65 4.99
C VAL A 74 -5.78 -29.80 5.08
N LEU A 75 -5.71 -28.70 4.34
CA LEU A 75 -4.56 -27.77 4.37
C LEU A 75 -4.37 -27.19 5.77
N SER A 76 -5.45 -26.76 6.44
CA SER A 76 -5.40 -26.25 7.81
C SER A 76 -4.96 -27.30 8.82
N THR A 77 -5.35 -28.57 8.67
CA THR A 77 -4.89 -29.64 9.55
C THR A 77 -3.43 -29.98 9.27
N LEU A 78 -2.98 -29.92 8.02
CA LEU A 78 -1.58 -30.18 7.68
C LEU A 78 -0.62 -29.12 8.25
N THR A 79 -1.05 -27.88 8.49
CA THR A 79 -0.19 -26.86 9.12
C THR A 79 0.03 -27.08 10.61
N THR A 80 -0.79 -27.90 11.29
CA THR A 80 -0.59 -28.23 12.71
C THR A 80 0.44 -29.35 12.91
N ILE A 81 0.77 -30.09 11.85
CA ILE A 81 1.70 -31.23 11.90
C ILE A 81 3.11 -30.77 11.55
N GLN A 82 4.11 -31.21 12.33
CA GLN A 82 5.51 -30.97 11.99
C GLN A 82 5.96 -31.93 10.87
N LEU A 83 5.94 -31.44 9.64
CA LEU A 83 6.32 -32.20 8.46
C LEU A 83 7.84 -32.32 8.29
N ASN A 84 8.29 -33.46 7.80
CA ASN A 84 9.65 -33.59 7.27
C ASN A 84 9.77 -32.92 5.90
N GLU A 85 11.00 -32.58 5.49
CA GLU A 85 11.26 -31.81 4.27
C GLU A 85 10.78 -32.53 2.99
N SER A 86 10.89 -33.85 2.94
CA SER A 86 10.44 -34.64 1.78
C SER A 86 8.92 -34.66 1.63
N THR A 87 8.17 -34.67 2.74
CA THR A 87 6.70 -34.67 2.71
C THR A 87 6.15 -33.27 2.48
N ASP A 88 6.73 -32.23 3.08
CA ASP A 88 6.37 -30.84 2.77
C ASP A 88 6.58 -30.56 1.27
N ARG A 89 7.68 -31.04 0.68
CA ARG A 89 7.92 -30.91 -0.77
C ARG A 89 6.83 -31.57 -1.62
N ARG A 90 6.41 -32.80 -1.29
CA ARG A 90 5.33 -33.50 -2.02
C ARG A 90 4.01 -32.74 -1.94
N ILE A 91 3.66 -32.25 -0.75
CA ILE A 91 2.44 -31.44 -0.54
C ILE A 91 2.52 -30.15 -1.36
N ARG A 92 3.66 -29.45 -1.36
CA ARG A 92 3.88 -28.25 -2.19
C ARG A 92 3.72 -28.53 -3.68
N GLU A 93 4.29 -29.64 -4.17
CA GLU A 93 4.18 -30.05 -5.58
C GLU A 93 2.71 -30.31 -5.99
N LYS A 94 1.88 -30.83 -5.08
CA LYS A 94 0.42 -30.96 -5.29
C LYS A 94 -0.34 -29.63 -5.23
N ILE A 95 0.04 -28.73 -4.32
CA ILE A 95 -0.62 -27.45 -4.11
C ILE A 95 -0.36 -26.45 -5.25
N ILE A 96 0.84 -26.45 -5.85
CA ILE A 96 1.20 -25.48 -6.90
C ILE A 96 0.20 -25.50 -8.08
N PRO A 97 -0.19 -26.65 -8.67
CA PRO A 97 -1.25 -26.71 -9.67
C PRO A 97 -2.58 -26.09 -9.19
N MET A 98 -2.98 -26.37 -7.94
CA MET A 98 -4.21 -25.83 -7.34
C MET A 98 -4.16 -24.31 -7.21
N ILE A 99 -3.00 -23.73 -6.91
CA ILE A 99 -2.79 -22.28 -6.89
C ILE A 99 -2.94 -21.68 -8.29
N MET A 100 -2.41 -22.35 -9.31
CA MET A 100 -2.42 -21.83 -10.67
C MET A 100 -3.83 -21.89 -11.29
N THR A 101 -4.54 -23.01 -11.13
CA THR A 101 -5.82 -23.27 -11.82
C THR A 101 -7.06 -23.18 -10.94
N GLY A 102 -6.91 -23.22 -9.62
CA GLY A 102 -8.02 -23.24 -8.67
C GLY A 102 -8.77 -21.91 -8.55
N ILE A 103 -9.89 -21.95 -7.82
CA ILE A 103 -10.64 -20.75 -7.46
C ILE A 103 -9.94 -19.97 -6.35
N LEU A 104 -10.24 -18.66 -6.23
CA LEU A 104 -9.58 -17.74 -5.29
C LEU A 104 -9.48 -18.28 -3.86
N ASP A 105 -10.58 -18.83 -3.34
CA ASP A 105 -10.65 -19.41 -1.99
C ASP A 105 -9.62 -20.51 -1.74
N VAL A 106 -9.43 -21.39 -2.72
CA VAL A 106 -8.42 -22.46 -2.65
C VAL A 106 -7.04 -21.84 -2.71
N LYS A 107 -6.81 -20.85 -3.59
CA LYS A 107 -5.52 -20.15 -3.69
C LYS A 107 -5.12 -19.53 -2.35
N VAL A 108 -6.07 -18.88 -1.66
CA VAL A 108 -5.83 -18.27 -0.35
C VAL A 108 -5.37 -19.31 0.66
N GLU A 109 -6.09 -20.42 0.81
CA GLU A 109 -5.69 -21.47 1.77
C GLU A 109 -4.38 -22.17 1.40
N CYS A 110 -4.14 -22.38 0.10
CA CYS A 110 -2.86 -22.89 -0.37
C CYS A 110 -1.71 -21.94 0.00
N PHE A 111 -1.88 -20.63 -0.15
CA PHE A 111 -0.88 -19.67 0.30
C PHE A 111 -0.77 -19.60 1.84
N ASN A 112 -1.84 -19.85 2.60
CA ASN A 112 -1.77 -19.96 4.06
C ASN A 112 -0.81 -21.06 4.47
N TYR A 113 -1.05 -22.25 3.91
CA TYR A 113 -0.16 -23.39 4.10
C TYR A 113 1.28 -23.03 3.71
N LEU A 114 1.50 -22.48 2.51
CA LEU A 114 2.85 -22.15 2.05
C LEU A 114 3.54 -21.12 2.95
N PHE A 115 2.86 -20.07 3.41
CA PHE A 115 3.48 -19.05 4.26
C PHE A 115 3.76 -19.56 5.69
N GLU A 116 2.94 -20.47 6.21
CA GLU A 116 3.13 -21.08 7.54
C GLU A 116 4.27 -22.10 7.56
N THR A 117 4.41 -22.91 6.51
CA THR A 117 5.42 -23.98 6.46
C THR A 117 6.74 -23.55 5.82
N SER A 118 6.82 -22.37 5.19
CA SER A 118 8.02 -21.94 4.47
C SER A 118 9.20 -21.55 5.38
N THR A 119 10.34 -22.19 5.13
CA THR A 119 11.65 -21.79 5.64
C THR A 119 12.24 -20.62 4.83
N LYS A 120 13.37 -20.05 5.26
CA LYS A 120 14.04 -18.93 4.55
C LYS A 120 14.39 -19.25 3.08
N ILE A 121 14.62 -20.53 2.75
CA ILE A 121 14.99 -20.97 1.40
C ILE A 121 13.74 -20.91 0.50
N ASN A 122 12.68 -21.62 0.88
CA ASN A 122 11.47 -21.80 0.06
C ASN A 122 10.52 -20.59 0.12
N MET A 123 10.70 -19.70 1.10
CA MET A 123 9.93 -18.46 1.22
C MET A 123 10.09 -17.56 -0.01
N PHE A 124 11.28 -17.52 -0.63
CA PHE A 124 11.49 -16.70 -1.81
C PHE A 124 10.71 -17.20 -3.02
N GLU A 125 10.74 -18.51 -3.25
CA GLU A 125 9.95 -19.17 -4.31
C GLU A 125 8.46 -18.97 -4.08
N THR A 126 8.01 -19.06 -2.83
CA THR A 126 6.62 -18.79 -2.44
C THR A 126 6.20 -17.36 -2.78
N ILE A 127 7.08 -16.36 -2.54
CA ILE A 127 6.81 -14.97 -2.91
C ILE A 127 6.76 -14.80 -4.44
N LEU A 128 7.62 -15.48 -5.20
CA LEU A 128 7.58 -15.42 -6.67
C LEU A 128 6.30 -16.06 -7.22
N LEU A 129 5.91 -17.21 -6.69
CA LEU A 129 4.63 -17.85 -7.05
C LEU A 129 3.45 -16.94 -6.71
N PHE A 130 3.47 -16.31 -5.54
CA PHE A 130 2.45 -15.33 -5.15
C PHE A 130 2.42 -14.16 -6.14
N ARG A 131 3.58 -13.61 -6.50
CA ARG A 131 3.70 -12.53 -7.47
C ARG A 131 3.09 -12.89 -8.82
N ASP A 132 3.27 -14.12 -9.28
CA ASP A 132 2.71 -14.61 -10.54
C ASP A 132 1.18 -14.75 -10.50
N VAL A 133 0.64 -15.16 -9.35
CA VAL A 133 -0.80 -15.39 -9.14
C VAL A 133 -1.54 -14.10 -8.82
N ALA A 134 -0.93 -13.20 -8.05
CA ALA A 134 -1.45 -11.89 -7.68
C ALA A 134 -1.32 -10.85 -8.82
N THR A 135 -1.28 -11.33 -10.06
CA THR A 135 -1.16 -10.49 -11.25
C THR A 135 -2.43 -9.71 -11.50
N VAL A 136 -2.34 -8.40 -11.34
CA VAL A 136 -3.38 -7.46 -11.74
C VAL A 136 -3.08 -7.03 -13.17
N SER A 137 -3.44 -7.89 -14.13
CA SER A 137 -3.19 -7.62 -15.54
C SER A 137 -4.23 -6.62 -16.08
N GLY A 138 -3.78 -5.41 -16.42
CA GLY A 138 -4.58 -4.43 -17.15
C GLY A 138 -4.46 -4.60 -18.66
N ARG A 139 -4.52 -5.84 -19.19
CA ARG A 139 -4.43 -6.03 -20.66
C ARG A 139 -5.64 -5.38 -21.33
N ARG A 140 -5.43 -4.15 -21.82
CA ARG A 140 -6.25 -3.50 -22.84
C ARG A 140 -6.15 -4.31 -24.13
N SER A 141 -6.91 -5.38 -24.21
CA SER A 141 -7.28 -6.02 -25.47
C SER A 141 -8.70 -6.51 -25.32
N ASP A 142 -9.62 -5.56 -25.18
CA ASP A 142 -10.94 -5.61 -25.81
C ASP A 142 -11.63 -4.25 -25.68
N ARG A 143 -12.47 -3.98 -26.67
CA ARG A 143 -12.85 -2.66 -27.16
C ARG A 143 -13.82 -1.89 -26.24
N LEU A 144 -13.69 -0.56 -26.26
CA LEU A 144 -14.79 0.42 -26.34
C LEU A 144 -15.94 0.39 -25.31
N THR A 145 -15.69 0.03 -24.04
CA THR A 145 -16.56 0.49 -22.95
C THR A 145 -15.73 1.11 -21.83
N CYS A 146 -15.89 2.43 -21.67
CA CYS A 146 -15.48 3.16 -20.49
C CYS A 146 -16.10 2.57 -19.22
N SER A 147 -15.31 2.62 -18.14
CA SER A 147 -15.68 2.52 -16.72
C SER A 147 -16.09 1.15 -16.16
N THR A 148 -15.59 0.86 -14.94
CA THR A 148 -16.07 -0.12 -13.94
C THR A 148 -15.54 -1.56 -13.91
N ILE A 149 -14.30 -1.86 -14.29
CA ILE A 149 -13.67 -3.11 -13.79
C ILE A 149 -12.39 -2.77 -13.04
N ASP A 150 -12.50 -2.76 -11.72
CA ASP A 150 -11.37 -2.69 -10.80
C ASP A 150 -10.74 -4.08 -10.69
N ASN A 151 -9.59 -4.27 -11.35
CA ASN A 151 -8.93 -5.57 -11.45
C ASN A 151 -8.29 -6.02 -10.13
N PHE A 152 -8.28 -5.18 -9.09
CA PHE A 152 -7.78 -5.55 -7.78
C PHE A 152 -8.80 -6.35 -6.95
N GLN A 153 -10.10 -6.11 -7.13
CA GLN A 153 -11.16 -6.76 -6.36
C GLN A 153 -11.04 -8.30 -6.32
N PRO A 154 -10.80 -9.00 -7.45
CA PRO A 154 -10.70 -10.46 -7.45
C PRO A 154 -9.47 -11.02 -6.72
N VAL A 155 -8.43 -10.21 -6.49
CA VAL A 155 -7.20 -10.65 -5.80
C VAL A 155 -7.03 -9.98 -4.43
N GLN A 156 -8.05 -9.23 -3.98
CA GLN A 156 -7.99 -8.45 -2.77
C GLN A 156 -7.66 -9.31 -1.54
N SER A 157 -8.31 -10.47 -1.40
CA SER A 157 -8.12 -11.40 -0.27
C SER A 157 -6.70 -11.97 -0.21
N LEU A 158 -6.07 -12.23 -1.38
CA LEU A 158 -4.68 -12.65 -1.45
C LEU A 158 -3.76 -11.59 -0.86
N PHE A 159 -3.97 -10.31 -1.22
CA PHE A 159 -3.17 -9.21 -0.68
C PHE A 159 -3.37 -9.02 0.84
N GLU A 160 -4.59 -9.20 1.37
CA GLU A 160 -4.86 -9.16 2.84
C GLU A 160 -4.06 -10.23 3.55
N ARG A 161 -4.06 -11.42 2.96
CA ARG A 161 -3.39 -12.55 3.57
C ARG A 161 -1.87 -12.41 3.52
N PHE A 162 -1.34 -11.92 2.40
CA PHE A 162 0.06 -11.55 2.31
C PHE A 162 0.44 -10.47 3.33
N GLU A 163 -0.38 -9.43 3.50
CA GLU A 163 -0.15 -8.38 4.50
C GLU A 163 -0.08 -8.95 5.92
N HIS A 164 -1.04 -9.81 6.27
CA HIS A 164 -1.09 -10.46 7.57
C HIS A 164 0.21 -11.23 7.86
N TYR A 165 0.62 -12.11 6.94
CA TYR A 165 1.87 -12.85 7.09
C TYR A 165 3.10 -11.96 7.02
N PHE A 166 3.07 -10.90 6.20
CA PHE A 166 4.17 -9.96 6.14
C PHE A 166 4.42 -9.39 7.53
N HIS A 167 3.38 -9.00 8.26
CA HIS A 167 3.51 -8.49 9.62
C HIS A 167 3.85 -9.55 10.67
N SER A 168 3.29 -10.75 10.60
CA SER A 168 3.49 -11.80 11.61
C SER A 168 4.78 -12.61 11.41
N SER A 169 5.20 -12.88 10.17
CA SER A 169 6.34 -13.73 9.84
C SER A 169 7.63 -12.93 9.66
N ARG A 170 8.59 -13.12 10.59
CA ARG A 170 9.94 -12.55 10.48
C ARG A 170 10.70 -13.09 9.26
N VAL A 171 10.44 -14.33 8.87
CA VAL A 171 11.09 -14.98 7.71
C VAL A 171 10.62 -14.35 6.41
N LEU A 172 9.30 -14.20 6.22
CA LEU A 172 8.73 -13.54 5.05
C LEU A 172 9.24 -12.10 4.93
N PHE A 173 9.21 -11.35 6.02
CA PHE A 173 9.72 -9.98 6.05
C PHE A 173 11.19 -9.86 5.64
N ARG A 174 12.07 -10.66 6.25
CA ARG A 174 13.51 -10.65 5.91
C ARG A 174 13.76 -11.08 4.47
N THR A 175 13.04 -12.09 3.99
CA THR A 175 13.14 -12.52 2.59
C THR A 175 12.68 -11.42 1.65
N CYS A 176 11.61 -10.68 1.98
CA CYS A 176 11.19 -9.52 1.19
C CYS A 176 12.24 -8.38 1.22
N GLN A 177 12.89 -8.17 2.37
CA GLN A 177 13.92 -7.13 2.53
C GLN A 177 15.23 -7.48 1.81
N GLU A 178 15.62 -8.75 1.79
CA GLU A 178 16.91 -9.18 1.25
C GLU A 178 16.79 -9.59 -0.23
N LYS A 179 15.74 -10.32 -0.59
CA LYS A 179 15.66 -11.08 -1.85
C LYS A 179 14.54 -10.65 -2.81
N HIS A 180 13.55 -9.86 -2.38
CA HIS A 180 12.46 -9.45 -3.29
C HIS A 180 13.02 -8.76 -4.55
N PRO A 181 12.42 -8.87 -5.74
CA PRO A 181 12.87 -8.13 -6.94
C PRO A 181 13.22 -6.65 -6.72
N ILE A 182 12.45 -5.96 -5.87
CA ILE A 182 12.69 -4.57 -5.44
C ILE A 182 14.01 -4.40 -4.69
N THR A 183 14.51 -5.42 -4.01
CA THR A 183 15.78 -5.42 -3.27
C THR A 183 16.88 -6.20 -3.99
N ALA A 184 16.54 -7.18 -4.84
CA ALA A 184 17.45 -8.12 -5.51
C ALA A 184 17.71 -7.79 -7.01
N ASP A 185 18.01 -6.53 -7.31
CA ASP A 185 18.39 -6.03 -8.66
C ASP A 185 17.53 -6.37 -9.90
N LEU A 186 16.34 -6.97 -9.75
CA LEU A 186 15.37 -7.05 -10.83
C LEU A 186 14.66 -5.69 -11.06
N CYS A 187 14.67 -5.21 -12.30
CA CYS A 187 14.04 -3.96 -12.70
C CYS A 187 12.52 -3.98 -12.48
N LEU A 188 11.97 -2.92 -11.88
CA LEU A 188 10.53 -2.65 -11.88
C LEU A 188 10.10 -2.22 -13.28
N LYS A 189 9.75 -3.17 -14.14
CA LYS A 189 9.00 -2.85 -15.36
C LYS A 189 7.53 -2.65 -14.97
N ILE A 190 6.91 -1.58 -15.44
CA ILE A 190 5.45 -1.43 -15.32
C ILE A 190 4.82 -2.49 -16.21
N ASN A 191 4.41 -3.58 -15.58
CA ASN A 191 3.84 -4.76 -16.19
C ASN A 191 2.74 -5.31 -15.25
N SER A 192 2.23 -6.51 -15.52
CA SER A 192 1.19 -7.17 -14.72
C SER A 192 1.52 -7.37 -13.23
N PHE A 193 2.80 -7.27 -12.84
CA PHE A 193 3.27 -7.48 -11.47
C PHE A 193 3.44 -6.18 -10.68
N PHE A 194 3.33 -5.02 -11.34
CA PHE A 194 3.68 -3.73 -10.76
C PHE A 194 2.93 -3.44 -9.44
N LEU A 195 1.63 -3.77 -9.35
CA LEU A 195 0.84 -3.44 -8.16
C LEU A 195 1.32 -4.20 -6.92
N PHE A 196 1.67 -5.48 -7.08
CA PHE A 196 2.21 -6.29 -5.99
C PHE A 196 3.62 -5.85 -5.60
N ASP A 197 4.46 -5.55 -6.59
CA ASP A 197 5.80 -4.99 -6.32
C ASP A 197 5.67 -3.63 -5.58
N PHE A 198 4.81 -2.73 -6.04
CA PHE A 198 4.55 -1.45 -5.36
C PHE A 198 4.05 -1.66 -3.92
N PHE A 199 3.15 -2.62 -3.71
CA PHE A 199 2.64 -2.98 -2.39
C PHE A 199 3.75 -3.42 -1.43
N ILE A 200 4.67 -4.29 -1.87
CA ILE A 200 5.82 -4.70 -1.06
C ILE A 200 6.74 -3.51 -0.77
N GLY A 201 6.99 -2.62 -1.75
CA GLY A 201 7.75 -1.40 -1.55
C GLY A 201 7.17 -0.51 -0.44
N ILE A 202 5.84 -0.36 -0.42
CA ILE A 202 5.10 0.35 0.62
C ILE A 202 5.26 -0.33 1.99
N LEU A 203 5.02 -1.64 2.07
CA LEU A 203 5.10 -2.40 3.31
C LEU A 203 6.52 -2.37 3.92
N LEU A 204 7.55 -2.56 3.10
CA LEU A 204 8.94 -2.48 3.52
C LEU A 204 9.29 -1.10 4.06
N THR A 205 8.83 -0.03 3.42
CA THR A 205 9.10 1.34 3.87
C THR A 205 8.41 1.64 5.20
N ASN A 206 7.21 1.09 5.43
CA ASN A 206 6.46 1.28 6.66
C ASN A 206 7.02 0.48 7.85
N ARG A 207 7.76 -0.62 7.61
CA ARG A 207 8.28 -1.52 8.66
C ARG A 207 9.79 -1.47 8.88
N SER A 208 10.59 -1.24 7.84
CA SER A 208 12.04 -1.04 7.92
C SER A 208 12.39 0.39 7.58
N TYR A 209 13.01 1.11 8.52
CA TYR A 209 13.51 2.47 8.35
C TYR A 209 14.19 2.68 6.98
N TYR A 210 13.54 3.45 6.11
CA TYR A 210 13.95 4.28 4.95
C TYR A 210 15.13 3.90 4.02
N THR A 211 15.93 2.88 4.29
CA THR A 211 17.05 2.46 3.44
C THR A 211 16.56 1.87 2.12
N ASN A 212 15.47 1.09 2.18
CA ASN A 212 14.83 0.49 1.01
C ASN A 212 14.15 1.52 0.09
N LEU A 213 13.82 2.70 0.61
CA LEU A 213 13.18 3.77 -0.13
C LEU A 213 14.09 4.33 -1.25
N LYS A 214 15.38 4.52 -0.95
CA LYS A 214 16.35 5.02 -1.95
C LYS A 214 16.52 4.01 -3.08
N THR A 215 16.64 2.73 -2.73
CA THR A 215 16.75 1.63 -3.70
C THR A 215 15.50 1.55 -4.57
N PHE A 216 14.32 1.62 -3.98
CA PHE A 216 13.06 1.62 -4.71
C PHE A 216 13.00 2.77 -5.74
N ILE A 217 13.30 4.01 -5.32
CA ILE A 217 13.27 5.18 -6.22
C ILE A 217 14.31 5.06 -7.34
N LYS A 218 15.53 4.60 -7.04
CA LYS A 218 16.55 4.37 -8.08
C LYS A 218 16.08 3.34 -9.11
N LYS A 219 15.38 2.30 -8.67
CA LYS A 219 14.86 1.23 -9.53
C LYS A 219 13.69 1.62 -10.42
N LEU A 220 13.02 2.74 -10.14
CA LEU A 220 12.05 3.33 -11.08
C LEU A 220 12.72 3.87 -12.35
N GLY A 221 14.04 4.03 -12.33
CA GLY A 221 14.83 4.53 -13.44
C GLY A 221 14.95 6.06 -13.44
N GLU A 222 15.31 6.60 -14.60
CA GLU A 222 15.53 8.03 -14.82
C GLU A 222 14.43 8.68 -15.69
N ASP A 223 13.52 7.88 -16.25
CA ASP A 223 12.43 8.38 -17.09
C ASP A 223 11.21 8.80 -16.23
N SER A 224 10.93 10.10 -16.21
CA SER A 224 9.75 10.67 -15.54
C SER A 224 8.40 10.14 -16.05
N SER A 225 8.34 9.57 -17.26
CA SER A 225 7.13 8.96 -17.80
C SER A 225 6.60 7.81 -16.92
N ILE A 226 7.49 7.19 -16.13
CA ILE A 226 7.16 6.15 -15.15
C ILE A 226 6.05 6.63 -14.20
N ILE A 227 6.08 7.89 -13.76
CA ILE A 227 5.10 8.44 -12.81
C ILE A 227 3.70 8.48 -13.43
N ARG A 228 3.60 8.83 -14.72
CA ARG A 228 2.33 8.83 -15.44
C ARG A 228 1.75 7.43 -15.54
N SER A 229 2.60 6.45 -15.84
CA SER A 229 2.21 5.05 -15.94
C SER A 229 1.77 4.48 -14.59
N ILE A 230 2.49 4.79 -13.50
CA ILE A 230 2.06 4.44 -12.13
C ILE A 230 0.69 5.03 -11.81
N ASN A 231 0.49 6.32 -12.11
CA ASN A 231 -0.80 6.99 -11.87
C ASN A 231 -1.94 6.30 -12.62
N LEU A 232 -1.73 5.91 -13.89
CA LEU A 232 -2.72 5.17 -14.68
C LEU A 232 -3.05 3.80 -14.05
N HIS A 233 -2.05 3.07 -13.55
CA HIS A 233 -2.28 1.80 -12.87
C HIS A 233 -3.07 1.96 -11.56
N LEU A 234 -2.73 2.96 -10.73
CA LEU A 234 -3.43 3.19 -9.45
C LEU A 234 -4.85 3.72 -9.64
N THR A 235 -5.05 4.63 -10.59
CA THR A 235 -6.40 5.14 -10.92
C THR A 235 -7.31 4.08 -11.50
N SER A 236 -6.76 3.08 -12.21
CA SER A 236 -7.52 1.93 -12.71
C SER A 236 -7.85 0.88 -11.64
N ASN A 237 -7.20 0.94 -10.47
CA ASN A 237 -7.38 -0.01 -9.37
C ASN A 237 -7.68 0.75 -8.07
N ILE A 238 -8.76 1.54 -8.07
CA ILE A 238 -9.01 2.51 -7.01
C ILE A 238 -9.29 1.86 -5.66
N SER A 239 -9.86 0.65 -5.64
CA SER A 239 -10.11 -0.09 -4.40
C SER A 239 -8.81 -0.51 -3.70
N PHE A 240 -7.73 -0.77 -4.44
CA PHE A 240 -6.39 -0.93 -3.85
C PHE A 240 -5.97 0.34 -3.12
N VAL A 241 -6.15 1.50 -3.77
CA VAL A 241 -5.75 2.80 -3.22
C VAL A 241 -6.58 3.15 -1.99
N ILE A 242 -7.90 2.90 -2.03
CA ILE A 242 -8.81 3.12 -0.90
C ILE A 242 -8.39 2.27 0.28
N LYS A 243 -8.21 0.95 0.06
CA LYS A 243 -7.90 0.01 1.12
C LYS A 243 -6.54 0.28 1.78
N TYR A 244 -5.55 0.65 0.99
CA TYR A 244 -4.19 0.91 1.47
C TYR A 244 -3.87 2.39 1.63
N ALA A 245 -4.89 3.26 1.73
CA ALA A 245 -4.74 4.71 1.71
C ALA A 245 -3.74 5.21 2.75
N GLN A 246 -3.81 4.71 3.99
CA GLN A 246 -2.90 5.11 5.06
C GLN A 246 -1.45 4.67 4.80
N TYR A 247 -1.22 3.47 4.26
CA TYR A 247 0.12 3.00 3.94
C TYR A 247 0.72 3.76 2.76
N ILE A 248 -0.07 4.03 1.73
CA ILE A 248 0.35 4.84 0.57
C ILE A 248 0.67 6.26 1.04
N PHE A 249 -0.13 6.83 1.93
CA PHE A 249 0.13 8.14 2.50
C PHE A 249 1.44 8.17 3.28
N ARG A 250 1.64 7.24 4.22
CA ARG A 250 2.90 7.12 4.97
C ARG A 250 4.10 6.93 4.05
N PHE A 251 3.96 6.13 2.99
CA PHE A 251 5.00 5.96 1.98
C PHE A 251 5.33 7.27 1.24
N ALA A 252 4.32 8.04 0.83
CA ALA A 252 4.53 9.33 0.18
C ALA A 252 5.18 10.36 1.14
N ILE A 253 4.77 10.39 2.40
CA ILE A 253 5.40 11.22 3.44
C ILE A 253 6.86 10.80 3.67
N ALA A 254 7.13 9.49 3.70
CA ALA A 254 8.48 8.95 3.84
C ALA A 254 9.40 9.41 2.70
N ILE A 255 8.89 9.50 1.46
CA ILE A 255 9.64 10.09 0.34
C ILE A 255 10.05 11.52 0.65
N PHE A 256 9.13 12.37 1.07
CA PHE A 256 9.46 13.76 1.42
C PHE A 256 10.42 13.87 2.62
N GLN A 257 10.28 13.02 3.63
CA GLN A 257 11.04 13.08 4.89
C GLN A 257 12.41 12.42 4.84
N HIS A 258 12.57 11.34 4.09
CA HIS A 258 13.76 10.49 4.20
C HIS A 258 14.50 10.29 2.88
N LEU A 259 13.93 10.70 1.75
CA LEU A 259 14.64 10.69 0.48
C LEU A 259 15.70 11.79 0.46
N SER A 260 16.93 11.40 0.78
CA SER A 260 18.14 12.21 0.61
C SER A 260 19.16 11.45 -0.24
N PHE A 261 19.57 12.00 -1.37
CA PHE A 261 20.64 11.42 -2.20
C PHE A 261 21.98 12.13 -1.96
N GLY A 262 22.29 12.39 -0.69
CA GLY A 262 23.51 13.06 -0.22
C GLY A 262 23.29 13.78 1.11
N ASN A 263 24.37 14.22 1.75
CA ASN A 263 24.31 15.14 2.88
C ASN A 263 23.76 16.47 2.35
N PHE A 264 22.52 16.82 2.70
CA PHE A 264 22.11 18.22 2.62
C PHE A 264 23.04 18.99 3.57
N PRO A 265 23.63 20.12 3.15
CA PRO A 265 24.61 20.82 3.96
C PRO A 265 23.94 21.29 5.24
N THR A 266 24.13 20.52 6.31
CA THR A 266 23.98 20.99 7.67
C THR A 266 25.18 21.88 7.95
N ILE A 267 25.06 23.15 7.57
CA ILE A 267 25.86 24.28 8.07
C ILE A 267 27.35 24.29 7.69
N THR A 268 27.95 23.19 7.22
CA THR A 268 29.34 23.21 6.76
C THR A 268 29.43 23.37 5.25
N THR A 269 30.15 24.42 4.85
CA THR A 269 30.55 24.76 3.49
C THR A 269 31.51 23.70 2.92
N THR A 270 30.99 22.53 2.57
CA THR A 270 31.66 21.64 1.63
C THR A 270 30.73 21.40 0.45
N ASN A 271 31.17 21.86 -0.72
CA ASN A 271 30.56 21.66 -2.02
C ASN A 271 30.45 20.16 -2.33
N ASN A 272 29.43 19.49 -1.80
CA ASN A 272 28.96 18.23 -2.33
C ASN A 272 27.79 18.53 -3.27
N SER A 273 28.11 18.95 -4.49
CA SER A 273 27.15 18.97 -5.57
C SER A 273 26.54 17.57 -5.72
N LEU A 274 25.22 17.42 -5.59
CA LEU A 274 24.54 16.18 -5.96
C LEU A 274 24.95 15.84 -7.40
N SER A 275 25.36 14.60 -7.65
CA SER A 275 25.51 14.12 -9.03
C SER A 275 24.20 14.30 -9.78
N SER A 276 24.26 14.59 -11.08
CA SER A 276 23.08 14.81 -11.94
C SER A 276 22.06 13.67 -11.81
N THR A 277 22.52 12.42 -11.76
CA THR A 277 21.71 11.21 -11.55
C THR A 277 20.95 11.21 -10.22
N ASN A 278 21.61 11.60 -9.13
CA ASN A 278 20.98 11.65 -7.80
C ASN A 278 19.91 12.75 -7.71
N LEU A 279 20.09 13.86 -8.42
CA LEU A 279 19.06 14.91 -8.53
C LEU A 279 17.84 14.42 -9.33
N ILE A 280 18.05 13.67 -10.41
CA ILE A 280 16.96 13.07 -11.21
C ILE A 280 16.14 12.11 -10.36
N HIS A 281 16.78 11.19 -9.64
CA HIS A 281 16.07 10.28 -8.75
C HIS A 281 15.34 11.01 -7.61
N LEU A 282 15.91 12.08 -7.07
CA LEU A 282 15.20 12.93 -6.12
C LEU A 282 13.93 13.51 -6.74
N GLN A 283 14.02 14.07 -7.95
CA GLN A 283 12.87 14.64 -8.65
C GLN A 283 11.79 13.58 -8.96
N ILE A 284 12.18 12.40 -9.43
CA ILE A 284 11.25 11.28 -9.68
C ILE A 284 10.56 10.87 -8.37
N GLY A 285 11.31 10.74 -7.27
CA GLY A 285 10.73 10.45 -5.97
C GLY A 285 9.74 11.52 -5.52
N LEU A 286 10.10 12.80 -5.61
CA LEU A 286 9.19 13.89 -5.24
C LEU A 286 7.95 13.97 -6.15
N GLN A 287 8.09 13.66 -7.44
CA GLN A 287 6.96 13.54 -8.36
C GLN A 287 6.05 12.36 -8.02
N LEU A 288 6.62 11.21 -7.63
CA LEU A 288 5.87 10.06 -7.14
C LEU A 288 5.06 10.43 -5.89
N ALA A 289 5.71 11.02 -4.90
CA ALA A 289 5.06 11.44 -3.66
C ALA A 289 3.96 12.47 -3.91
N PHE A 290 4.22 13.45 -4.78
CA PHE A 290 3.22 14.44 -5.20
C PHE A 290 2.01 13.77 -5.84
N MET A 291 2.22 12.84 -6.78
CA MET A 291 1.16 12.12 -7.48
C MET A 291 0.32 11.26 -6.52
N LEU A 292 0.98 10.53 -5.61
CA LEU A 292 0.29 9.68 -4.63
C LEU A 292 -0.59 10.50 -3.69
N ILE A 293 -0.09 11.62 -3.16
CA ILE A 293 -0.89 12.47 -2.27
C ILE A 293 -2.01 13.19 -3.04
N ASP A 294 -1.78 13.63 -4.28
CA ASP A 294 -2.84 14.21 -5.12
C ASP A 294 -3.97 13.20 -5.38
N LEU A 295 -3.62 11.94 -5.67
CA LEU A 295 -4.58 10.86 -5.85
C LEU A 295 -5.35 10.58 -4.55
N LEU A 296 -4.66 10.39 -3.42
CA LEU A 296 -5.27 10.13 -2.12
C LEU A 296 -6.22 11.26 -1.68
N PHE A 297 -5.81 12.51 -1.88
CA PHE A 297 -6.64 13.66 -1.56
C PHE A 297 -7.89 13.70 -2.44
N SER A 298 -7.77 13.36 -3.73
CA SER A 298 -8.90 13.34 -4.66
C SER A 298 -9.98 12.31 -4.27
N ILE A 299 -9.58 11.16 -3.72
CA ILE A 299 -10.50 10.08 -3.33
C ILE A 299 -10.80 10.02 -1.83
N SER A 300 -10.34 11.01 -1.07
CA SER A 300 -10.46 11.02 0.41
C SER A 300 -11.87 10.73 0.93
N ASP A 301 -12.92 11.22 0.25
CA ASP A 301 -14.32 11.00 0.67
C ASP A 301 -14.77 9.54 0.48
N GLN A 302 -14.07 8.77 -0.35
CA GLN A 302 -14.36 7.35 -0.58
C GLN A 302 -13.74 6.44 0.49
N VAL A 303 -12.80 6.97 1.31
CA VAL A 303 -12.10 6.23 2.36
C VAL A 303 -12.92 6.23 3.65
N LYS A 304 -14.01 5.45 3.67
CA LYS A 304 -15.01 5.49 4.76
C LYS A 304 -14.47 5.15 6.15
N TYR A 305 -13.41 4.34 6.24
CA TYR A 305 -12.85 3.90 7.52
C TYR A 305 -11.90 4.95 8.15
N LEU A 306 -11.59 6.03 7.44
CA LEU A 306 -10.79 7.17 7.93
C LEU A 306 -11.60 8.46 7.73
N PRO A 307 -12.50 8.81 8.67
CA PRO A 307 -13.14 10.12 8.63
C PRO A 307 -12.07 11.22 8.64
N ASP A 308 -12.31 12.28 7.88
CA ASP A 308 -11.45 13.47 7.81
C ASP A 308 -10.02 13.18 7.32
N PHE A 309 -9.84 12.13 6.51
CA PHE A 309 -8.53 11.79 5.94
C PHE A 309 -7.92 12.94 5.12
N HIS A 310 -8.74 13.75 4.45
CA HIS A 310 -8.28 14.95 3.76
C HIS A 310 -7.68 16.00 4.71
N GLU A 311 -8.26 16.19 5.90
CA GLU A 311 -7.73 17.09 6.92
C GLU A 311 -6.38 16.61 7.44
N GLN A 312 -6.23 15.31 7.66
CA GLN A 312 -4.95 14.70 8.05
C GLN A 312 -3.86 14.96 6.99
N ILE A 313 -4.20 14.82 5.70
CA ILE A 313 -3.29 15.14 4.60
C ILE A 313 -2.86 16.61 4.67
N ILE A 314 -3.80 17.56 4.80
CA ILE A 314 -3.47 18.98 4.85
C ILE A 314 -2.63 19.33 6.07
N ASN A 315 -3.00 18.85 7.25
CA ASN A 315 -2.25 19.10 8.49
C ASN A 315 -0.79 18.64 8.37
N VAL A 316 -0.55 17.42 7.86
CA VAL A 316 0.81 16.91 7.66
C VAL A 316 1.58 17.72 6.64
N LEU A 317 0.97 18.06 5.49
CA LEU A 317 1.62 18.86 4.45
C LEU A 317 1.99 20.27 4.96
N VAL A 318 1.11 20.92 5.72
CA VAL A 318 1.37 22.23 6.32
C VAL A 318 2.52 22.13 7.32
N ARG A 319 2.50 21.15 8.23
CA ARG A 319 3.61 20.93 9.18
C ARG A 319 4.93 20.72 8.46
N MET A 320 4.94 19.90 7.41
CA MET A 320 6.16 19.67 6.63
C MET A 320 6.62 20.92 5.88
N ALA A 321 5.70 21.72 5.33
CA ALA A 321 6.03 23.00 4.72
C ALA A 321 6.69 23.98 5.70
N ILE A 322 6.34 23.93 6.98
CA ILE A 322 6.94 24.77 8.03
C ILE A 322 8.30 24.20 8.48
N LEU A 323 8.38 22.89 8.71
CA LEU A 323 9.59 22.22 9.23
C LEU A 323 10.73 22.11 8.20
N PHE A 324 10.41 22.02 6.90
CA PHE A 324 11.40 21.79 5.84
C PHE A 324 12.13 23.05 5.37
N GLN A 325 12.52 23.92 6.30
CA GLN A 325 13.16 25.20 5.98
C GLN A 325 14.42 25.03 5.13
N ASN A 326 15.23 24.01 5.42
CA ASN A 326 16.50 23.73 4.71
C ASN A 326 16.36 22.77 3.52
N ARG A 327 15.13 22.39 3.13
CA ARG A 327 14.87 21.41 2.06
C ARG A 327 14.06 22.05 0.94
N TYR A 328 14.76 22.87 0.14
CA TYR A 328 14.12 23.76 -0.84
C TYR A 328 13.16 23.03 -1.79
N LEU A 329 13.61 21.94 -2.43
CA LEU A 329 12.80 21.20 -3.40
C LEU A 329 11.61 20.51 -2.76
N GLN A 330 11.81 19.82 -1.64
CA GLN A 330 10.72 19.15 -0.92
C GLN A 330 9.66 20.16 -0.49
N ARG A 331 10.07 21.27 0.13
CA ARG A 331 9.17 22.36 0.56
C ARG A 331 8.43 22.97 -0.64
N LEU A 332 9.11 23.17 -1.76
CA LEU A 332 8.51 23.69 -2.99
C LEU A 332 7.42 22.76 -3.53
N HIS A 333 7.68 21.45 -3.60
CA HIS A 333 6.70 20.46 -4.07
C HIS A 333 5.48 20.37 -3.15
N ILE A 334 5.68 20.41 -1.83
CA ILE A 334 4.60 20.43 -0.84
C ILE A 334 3.71 21.67 -1.02
N LEU A 335 4.31 22.85 -1.13
CA LEU A 335 3.55 24.10 -1.31
C LEU A 335 2.84 24.15 -2.68
N LYS A 336 3.43 23.59 -3.74
CA LYS A 336 2.75 23.44 -5.03
C LYS A 336 1.53 22.52 -4.92
N LEU A 337 1.62 21.46 -4.10
CA LEU A 337 0.51 20.53 -3.87
C LEU A 337 -0.62 21.21 -3.09
N LEU A 338 -0.30 21.89 -1.99
CA LEU A 338 -1.26 22.67 -1.20
C LEU A 338 -1.95 23.74 -2.06
N LYS A 339 -1.19 24.45 -2.91
CA LYS A 339 -1.75 25.40 -3.88
C LYS A 339 -2.74 24.70 -4.81
N ARG A 340 -2.35 23.58 -5.44
CA ARG A 340 -3.22 22.81 -6.33
C ARG A 340 -4.52 22.39 -5.64
N PHE A 341 -4.46 21.92 -4.39
CA PHE A 341 -5.64 21.55 -3.63
C PHE A 341 -6.56 22.74 -3.37
N SER A 342 -5.98 23.89 -2.99
CA SER A 342 -6.73 25.11 -2.71
C SER A 342 -7.53 25.62 -3.92
N TYR A 343 -7.00 25.44 -5.14
CA TYR A 343 -7.72 25.80 -6.35
C TYR A 343 -8.72 24.73 -6.83
N ARG A 344 -8.34 23.44 -6.75
CA ARG A 344 -9.13 22.34 -7.33
C ARG A 344 -10.25 21.84 -6.41
N TYR A 345 -10.04 21.86 -5.09
CA TYR A 345 -10.93 21.26 -4.09
C TYR A 345 -11.33 22.28 -3.02
N LYS A 346 -11.85 23.43 -3.46
CA LYS A 346 -12.15 24.59 -2.61
C LYS A 346 -12.93 24.22 -1.35
N THR A 347 -14.03 23.46 -1.49
CA THR A 347 -14.89 23.05 -0.37
C THR A 347 -14.16 22.22 0.68
N LYS A 348 -13.40 21.19 0.26
CA LYS A 348 -12.57 20.37 1.18
C LYS A 348 -11.49 21.18 1.90
N MET A 349 -10.94 22.19 1.21
CA MET A 349 -9.89 23.03 1.76
C MET A 349 -10.41 24.06 2.75
N LEU A 350 -11.66 24.52 2.61
CA LEU A 350 -12.31 25.41 3.59
C LEU A 350 -12.43 24.73 4.96
N ASN A 351 -12.77 23.43 5.00
CA ASN A 351 -12.79 22.67 6.26
C ASN A 351 -11.40 22.61 6.93
N CYS A 352 -10.34 22.75 6.15
CA CYS A 352 -8.95 22.73 6.63
C CYS A 352 -8.41 24.13 7.02
N GLU A 353 -9.25 25.17 7.12
CA GLU A 353 -8.80 26.56 7.35
C GLU A 353 -7.89 26.69 8.58
N SER A 354 -8.25 26.03 9.68
CA SER A 354 -7.48 26.06 10.93
C SER A 354 -6.04 25.58 10.74
N TYR A 355 -5.82 24.57 9.89
CA TYR A 355 -4.48 24.09 9.56
C TYR A 355 -3.73 25.07 8.66
N LEU A 356 -4.41 25.68 7.68
CA LEU A 356 -3.80 26.65 6.78
C LEU A 356 -3.37 27.93 7.49
N LYS A 357 -4.06 28.32 8.57
CA LYS A 357 -3.66 29.45 9.42
C LYS A 357 -2.23 29.30 9.96
N ASN A 358 -1.77 28.08 10.22
CA ASN A 358 -0.38 27.85 10.63
C ASN A 358 0.63 28.33 9.57
N LEU A 359 0.32 28.31 8.27
CA LEU A 359 1.22 28.86 7.25
C LEU A 359 1.38 30.38 7.40
N PHE A 360 0.32 31.07 7.83
CA PHE A 360 0.35 32.50 8.12
C PHE A 360 1.13 32.80 9.40
N GLU A 361 0.93 32.02 10.47
CA GLU A 361 1.68 32.21 11.72
C GLU A 361 3.19 32.04 11.55
N TYR A 362 3.61 31.16 10.64
CA TYR A 362 5.02 30.92 10.31
C TYR A 362 5.47 31.60 9.02
N ILE A 363 4.78 32.66 8.57
CA ILE A 363 5.01 33.30 7.27
C ILE A 363 6.45 33.82 7.10
N ASP A 364 7.08 34.25 8.20
CA ASP A 364 8.44 34.76 8.22
C ASP A 364 9.51 33.72 7.88
N THR A 365 9.17 32.43 7.99
CA THR A 365 10.06 31.31 7.63
C THR A 365 10.14 31.08 6.12
N PHE A 366 9.24 31.69 5.33
CA PHE A 366 9.17 31.52 3.89
C PHE A 366 9.88 32.67 3.16
N ARG A 367 10.52 32.35 2.04
CA ARG A 367 11.26 33.29 1.19
C ARG A 367 11.04 32.96 -0.29
N GLY A 368 11.22 33.94 -1.17
CA GLY A 368 11.16 33.75 -2.63
C GLY A 368 9.90 33.02 -3.10
N ASP A 369 10.09 31.97 -3.92
CA ASP A 369 9.01 31.16 -4.48
C ASP A 369 8.11 30.51 -3.43
N HIS A 370 8.67 30.10 -2.28
CA HIS A 370 7.87 29.50 -1.22
C HIS A 370 6.89 30.51 -0.62
N LEU A 371 7.34 31.75 -0.38
CA LEU A 371 6.48 32.81 0.15
C LEU A 371 5.35 33.14 -0.84
N ARG A 372 5.67 33.22 -2.15
CA ARG A 372 4.66 33.43 -3.20
C ARG A 372 3.61 32.32 -3.22
N LEU A 373 4.03 31.07 -3.05
CA LEU A 373 3.09 29.95 -2.98
C LEU A 373 2.21 30.02 -1.73
N VAL A 374 2.78 30.37 -0.56
CA VAL A 374 2.00 30.57 0.68
C VAL A 374 0.97 31.68 0.50
N PHE A 375 1.36 32.85 -0.02
CA PHE A 375 0.42 33.91 -0.33
C PHE A 375 -0.68 33.45 -1.29
N SER A 376 -0.33 32.70 -2.33
CA SER A 376 -1.33 32.15 -3.26
C SER A 376 -2.27 31.12 -2.61
N ILE A 377 -1.83 30.37 -1.60
CA ILE A 377 -2.68 29.42 -0.86
C ILE A 377 -3.63 30.19 0.03
N LEU A 378 -3.10 31.09 0.87
CA LEU A 378 -3.89 31.87 1.82
C LEU A 378 -4.89 32.79 1.09
N ALA A 379 -4.48 33.41 -0.02
CA ALA A 379 -5.35 34.25 -0.83
C ALA A 379 -6.50 33.48 -1.50
N SER A 380 -6.39 32.15 -1.65
CA SER A 380 -7.46 31.33 -2.21
C SER A 380 -8.55 30.97 -1.18
N MET A 381 -8.29 31.17 0.12
CA MET A 381 -9.27 31.04 1.20
C MET A 381 -10.10 32.31 1.37
N TYR A 382 -10.63 32.84 0.26
CA TYR A 382 -11.39 34.09 0.27
C TYR A 382 -12.65 34.01 1.17
N ASN A 383 -13.02 35.12 1.81
CA ASN A 383 -14.09 35.24 2.81
C ASN A 383 -13.89 34.45 4.10
N THR A 384 -12.66 34.01 4.39
CA THR A 384 -12.35 33.37 5.67
C THR A 384 -11.48 34.29 6.55
N GLY A 385 -11.33 33.93 7.83
CA GLY A 385 -10.49 34.70 8.77
C GLY A 385 -9.03 34.77 8.30
N VAL A 386 -8.53 33.67 7.72
CA VAL A 386 -7.17 33.60 7.15
C VAL A 386 -6.93 34.60 6.02
N TYR A 387 -7.90 34.83 5.13
CA TYR A 387 -7.77 35.84 4.08
C TYR A 387 -7.73 37.26 4.65
N ASN A 388 -8.55 37.55 5.66
CA ASN A 388 -8.56 38.85 6.32
C ASN A 388 -7.22 39.14 7.01
N ASP A 389 -6.67 38.15 7.72
CA ASP A 389 -5.35 38.23 8.34
C ASP A 389 -4.24 38.49 7.30
N LEU A 390 -4.30 37.78 6.16
CA LEU A 390 -3.38 37.99 5.04
C LEU A 390 -3.50 39.42 4.49
N ASN A 391 -4.71 39.90 4.24
CA ASN A 391 -4.95 41.22 3.67
C ASN A 391 -4.41 42.32 4.60
N MET A 392 -4.70 42.22 5.90
CA MET A 392 -4.16 43.12 6.91
C MET A 392 -2.62 43.10 6.96
N PHE A 393 -2.02 41.92 6.89
CA PHE A 393 -0.56 41.77 6.85
C PHE A 393 0.04 42.45 5.62
N VAL A 394 -0.54 42.21 4.43
CA VAL A 394 -0.09 42.81 3.17
C VAL A 394 -0.17 44.33 3.24
N THR A 395 -1.28 44.90 3.72
CA THR A 395 -1.42 46.36 3.90
C THR A 395 -0.35 46.91 4.83
N LYS A 396 -0.09 46.25 5.96
CA LYS A 396 0.98 46.66 6.89
C LYS A 396 2.36 46.64 6.21
N CYS A 397 2.68 45.57 5.48
CA CYS A 397 3.95 45.44 4.77
C CYS A 397 4.17 46.52 3.70
N LEU A 398 3.11 46.92 2.97
CA LEU A 398 3.20 47.92 1.90
C LEU A 398 3.57 49.33 2.40
N ILE A 399 3.28 49.65 3.66
CA ILE A 399 3.57 50.93 4.31
C ILE A 399 5.00 50.96 4.90
N GLN A 400 5.62 49.79 5.09
CA GLN A 400 6.97 49.66 5.64
C GLN A 400 8.06 49.91 4.58
N PRO A 401 9.31 50.27 4.97
CA PRO A 401 10.40 50.53 4.03
C PRO A 401 11.01 49.26 3.41
N TYR A 402 11.46 49.40 2.15
CA TYR A 402 12.25 48.47 1.32
C TYR A 402 11.91 46.97 1.40
N LYS A 403 12.47 46.22 2.36
CA LYS A 403 12.37 44.74 2.40
C LYS A 403 10.97 44.23 2.71
N GLU A 404 10.29 44.88 3.65
CA GLU A 404 8.91 44.50 4.00
C GLU A 404 7.92 44.94 2.92
N LYS A 405 8.21 46.06 2.24
CA LYS A 405 7.44 46.52 1.07
C LYS A 405 7.42 45.47 -0.05
N ALA A 406 8.56 44.86 -0.35
CA ALA A 406 8.64 43.81 -1.38
C ALA A 406 7.77 42.59 -1.04
N ARG A 407 7.71 42.18 0.24
CA ARG A 407 6.80 41.12 0.70
C ARG A 407 5.34 41.53 0.52
N GLY A 408 5.00 42.76 0.90
CA GLY A 408 3.67 43.34 0.68
C GLY A 408 3.28 43.33 -0.80
N VAL A 409 4.18 43.72 -1.70
CA VAL A 409 3.93 43.71 -3.16
C VAL A 409 3.66 42.28 -3.66
N PHE A 410 4.47 41.29 -3.26
CA PHE A 410 4.22 39.90 -3.65
C PHE A 410 2.86 39.38 -3.13
N GLY A 411 2.52 39.70 -1.88
CA GLY A 411 1.22 39.33 -1.31
C GLY A 411 0.06 39.98 -2.06
N ALA A 412 0.15 41.27 -2.35
CA ALA A 412 -0.87 42.01 -3.10
C ALA A 412 -1.09 41.43 -4.52
N ILE A 413 -0.01 41.06 -5.22
CA ILE A 413 -0.09 40.43 -6.54
C ILE A 413 -0.82 39.09 -6.46
N GLU A 414 -0.50 38.24 -5.49
CA GLU A 414 -1.15 36.92 -5.37
C GLU A 414 -2.60 37.04 -4.89
N ILE A 415 -2.95 38.03 -4.04
CA ILE A 415 -4.34 38.37 -3.71
C ILE A 415 -5.10 38.78 -4.98
N PHE A 416 -4.58 39.75 -5.74
CA PHE A 416 -5.19 40.21 -6.98
C PHE A 416 -5.38 39.07 -7.98
N ARG A 417 -4.37 38.21 -8.12
CA ARG A 417 -4.44 37.03 -8.99
C ARG A 417 -5.52 36.05 -8.55
N SER A 418 -5.65 35.77 -7.25
CA SER A 418 -6.70 34.91 -6.70
C SER A 418 -8.09 35.46 -7.04
N LEU A 419 -8.30 36.77 -6.83
CA LEU A 419 -9.55 37.46 -7.16
C LEU A 419 -9.86 37.42 -8.66
N LEU A 420 -8.86 37.64 -9.51
CA LEU A 420 -9.02 37.59 -10.96
C LEU A 420 -9.41 36.19 -11.44
N LEU A 421 -8.76 35.14 -10.94
CA LEU A 421 -9.09 33.74 -11.29
C LEU A 421 -10.52 33.38 -10.89
N ARG A 422 -11.01 33.96 -9.78
CA ARG A 422 -12.40 33.79 -9.36
C ARG A 422 -13.35 34.55 -10.28
N HIS A 423 -13.06 35.81 -10.60
CA HIS A 423 -13.88 36.59 -11.51
C HIS A 423 -14.04 35.91 -12.88
N VAL A 424 -12.95 35.35 -13.42
CA VAL A 424 -13.00 34.54 -14.66
C VAL A 424 -13.90 33.31 -14.48
N ALA A 425 -13.81 32.60 -13.35
CA ALA A 425 -14.66 31.45 -13.08
C ALA A 425 -16.15 31.83 -12.99
N ASP A 426 -16.47 32.94 -12.31
CA ASP A 426 -17.83 33.45 -12.17
C ASP A 426 -18.40 33.86 -13.54
N LEU A 427 -17.58 34.49 -14.40
CA LEU A 427 -17.96 34.81 -15.79
C LEU A 427 -18.21 33.56 -16.65
N THR A 428 -17.44 32.48 -16.46
CA THR A 428 -17.66 31.21 -17.19
C THR A 428 -18.86 30.40 -16.68
N GLN A 429 -19.36 30.69 -15.48
CA GLN A 429 -20.55 30.06 -14.91
C GLN A 429 -21.83 30.89 -15.11
N ALA A 430 -21.73 32.10 -15.65
CA ALA A 430 -22.90 32.84 -16.09
C ALA A 430 -23.57 32.04 -17.23
N PRO A 431 -24.87 31.70 -17.11
CA PRO A 431 -25.57 31.07 -18.21
C PRO A 431 -25.47 31.98 -19.43
N SER A 432 -25.19 31.40 -20.59
CA SER A 432 -25.27 32.07 -21.88
C SER A 432 -26.73 32.50 -22.10
N ASN A 433 -27.06 33.69 -21.63
CA ASN A 433 -28.23 34.44 -22.08
C ASN A 433 -27.84 35.30 -23.28
#